data_AF-A0ABD5R8J1-F1
#
_entry.id   AF-A0ABD5R8J1-F1
#
_cell.length_a   1.000
_cell.length_b   1.000
_cell.length_c   1.000
_cell.angle_alpha   90.00
_cell.angle_beta   90.00
_cell.angle_gamma   90.00
#
_symmetry.space_group_name_H-M   'P 1'
#
loop_
_entity.id
_entity.type
_entity.pdbx_description
1 polymer ?
#
loop_
_entity_poly.entity_id
_entity_poly.type
_entity_poly.pdbx_seq_one_letter_code
_entity_poly.pdbx_strand_id
1 'polypeptide(L)'
;MSESVATSILQLVALAIPPVAVLIQMLRRSENLPWKYRQLSFGLAIASVVFFILTGILVLVYFVVSLGIPPLLQVATGLTVLGLLPFALFTLVLYREHKMEFA
;
A
#
# COMPACT_ATOMS: atom_id res chain seq x y z
N MET A 1 13.30 -21.92 6.76
CA MET A 1 13.74 -21.26 5.51
C MET A 1 12.64 -20.42 4.88
N SER A 2 11.40 -20.93 4.75
CA SER A 2 10.26 -20.13 4.26
C SER A 2 9.88 -18.98 5.18
N GLU A 3 9.94 -19.17 6.50
CA GLU A 3 9.65 -18.12 7.50
C GLU A 3 10.62 -16.94 7.40
N SER A 4 11.92 -17.19 7.30
CA SER A 4 12.93 -16.14 7.14
C SER A 4 12.76 -15.36 5.84
N VAL A 5 12.30 -16.02 4.77
CA VAL A 5 11.95 -15.35 3.51
C VAL A 5 10.71 -14.47 3.69
N ALA A 6 9.67 -14.99 4.36
CA ALA A 6 8.45 -14.23 4.63
C ALA A 6 8.70 -12.99 5.50
N THR A 7 9.56 -13.09 6.54
CA THR A 7 9.95 -11.92 7.35
C THR A 7 10.73 -10.89 6.54
N SER A 8 11.64 -11.34 5.66
CA SER A 8 12.38 -10.43 4.77
C SER A 8 11.44 -9.73 3.78
N ILE A 9 10.41 -10.40 3.28
CA ILE A 9 9.39 -9.79 2.43
C ILE A 9 8.61 -8.72 3.20
N LEU A 10 8.21 -8.97 4.45
CA LEU A 10 7.56 -7.94 5.28
C LEU A 10 8.46 -6.71 5.50
N GLN A 11 9.74 -6.93 5.77
CA GLN A 11 10.70 -5.83 5.93
C GLN A 11 10.87 -5.02 4.64
N LEU A 12 10.93 -5.69 3.48
CA LEU A 12 10.97 -5.01 2.19
C LEU A 12 9.70 -4.20 1.91
N VAL A 13 8.52 -4.74 2.22
CA VAL A 13 7.25 -4.01 2.12
C VAL A 13 7.25 -2.78 3.04
N ALA A 14 7.69 -2.94 4.30
CA ALA A 14 7.76 -1.84 5.25
C ALA A 14 8.71 -0.73 4.78
N LEU A 15 9.84 -1.09 4.18
CA LEU A 15 10.82 -0.15 3.64
C LEU A 15 10.30 0.62 2.41
N ALA A 16 9.32 0.06 1.70
CA ALA A 16 8.74 0.68 0.52
C ALA A 16 7.60 1.68 0.81
N ILE A 17 7.05 1.69 2.03
CA ILE A 17 5.98 2.62 2.42
C ILE A 17 6.45 4.09 2.39
N PRO A 18 7.60 4.48 3.00
CA PRO A 18 8.05 5.87 2.97
C PRO A 18 8.32 6.41 1.56
N PRO A 19 9.00 5.69 0.65
CA PRO A 19 9.17 6.13 -0.74
C PRO A 19 7.86 6.38 -1.47
N VAL A 20 6.84 5.54 -1.25
CA VAL A 20 5.53 5.70 -1.90
C VAL A 20 4.83 6.97 -1.38
N ALA A 21 4.89 7.24 -0.08
CA ALA A 21 4.37 8.49 0.49
C ALA A 21 5.08 9.73 -0.10
N VAL A 22 6.41 9.66 -0.27
CA VAL A 22 7.20 10.72 -0.90
C VAL A 22 6.82 10.89 -2.38
N LEU A 23 6.61 9.80 -3.14
CA LEU A 23 6.18 9.87 -4.54
C LEU A 23 4.81 10.55 -4.68
N ILE A 24 3.86 10.25 -3.79
CA ILE A 24 2.56 10.92 -3.76
C ILE A 24 2.74 12.42 -3.46
N GLN A 25 3.61 12.78 -2.51
CA GLN A 25 3.90 14.17 -2.17
C GLN A 25 4.57 14.93 -3.34
N MET A 26 5.51 14.29 -4.03
CA MET A 26 6.17 14.85 -5.21
C MET A 26 5.21 15.03 -6.38
N LEU A 27 4.31 14.07 -6.61
CA LEU A 27 3.27 14.17 -7.63
C LEU A 27 2.31 15.32 -7.36
N ARG A 28 1.98 15.57 -6.09
CA ARG A 28 1.13 16.69 -5.67
C ARG A 28 1.76 18.07 -5.93
N ARG A 29 3.09 18.16 -5.96
CA ARG A 29 3.85 19.40 -6.21
C ARG A 29 4.30 19.56 -7.67
N SER A 30 3.97 18.60 -8.54
CA SER A 30 4.43 18.58 -9.93
C SER A 30 3.57 19.48 -10.80
N GLU A 31 3.70 20.80 -10.69
CA GLU A 31 2.87 21.77 -11.44
C GLU A 31 3.07 21.73 -12.96
N ASN A 32 4.22 21.24 -13.44
CA ASN A 32 4.64 21.32 -14.86
C ASN A 32 4.30 20.10 -15.75
N LEU A 33 3.62 19.07 -15.24
CA LEU A 33 3.29 17.87 -16.04
C LEU A 33 1.92 17.99 -16.73
N PRO A 34 1.83 17.68 -18.05
CA PRO A 34 0.55 17.53 -18.73
C PRO A 34 -0.32 16.45 -18.07
N TRP A 35 -1.64 16.67 -18.01
CA TRP A 35 -2.60 15.80 -17.30
C TRP A 35 -2.47 14.30 -17.66
N LYS A 36 -2.22 13.98 -18.93
CA LYS A 36 -2.04 12.59 -19.40
C LYS A 36 -0.88 11.86 -18.70
N TYR A 37 0.24 12.53 -18.47
CA TYR A 37 1.38 11.96 -17.76
C TYR A 37 1.11 11.91 -16.25
N ARG A 38 0.45 12.94 -15.70
CA ARG A 38 0.10 12.99 -14.27
C ARG A 38 -0.88 11.87 -13.87
N GLN A 39 -1.87 11.58 -14.71
CA GLN A 39 -2.81 10.46 -14.53
C GLN A 39 -2.08 9.12 -14.49
N LEU A 40 -1.11 8.92 -15.38
CA LEU A 40 -0.34 7.68 -15.46
C LEU A 40 0.56 7.51 -14.22
N SER A 41 1.23 8.58 -13.77
CA SER A 41 2.05 8.55 -12.56
C SER A 41 1.22 8.34 -11.29
N PHE A 42 0.04 8.96 -11.18
CA PHE A 42 -0.88 8.68 -10.07
C PHE A 42 -1.39 7.24 -10.12
N GLY A 43 -1.74 6.73 -11.30
CA GLY A 43 -2.12 5.33 -11.50
C GLY A 43 -1.02 4.37 -11.03
N LEU A 44 0.24 4.65 -11.37
CA LEU A 44 1.40 3.86 -10.93
C LEU A 44 1.60 3.93 -9.40
N ALA A 45 1.43 5.10 -8.79
CA ALA A 45 1.52 5.25 -7.33
C ALA A 45 0.43 4.45 -6.62
N ILE A 46 -0.82 4.54 -7.08
CA ILE A 46 -1.96 3.77 -6.54
C ILE A 46 -1.73 2.27 -6.73
N ALA A 47 -1.33 1.85 -7.92
CA ALA A 47 -1.04 0.45 -8.19
C ALA A 47 0.06 -0.07 -7.25
N SER A 48 1.12 0.71 -7.03
CA SER A 48 2.20 0.35 -6.11
C SER A 48 1.69 0.19 -4.68
N VAL A 49 0.85 1.13 -4.19
CA VAL A 49 0.20 1.02 -2.88
C VAL A 49 -0.60 -0.28 -2.78
N VAL A 50 -1.43 -0.58 -3.78
CA VAL A 50 -2.27 -1.78 -3.80
C VAL A 50 -1.41 -3.04 -3.79
N PHE A 51 -0.35 -3.10 -4.60
CA PHE A 51 0.55 -4.25 -4.61
C PHE A 51 1.24 -4.44 -3.26
N PHE A 52 1.74 -3.38 -2.62
CA PHE A 52 2.36 -3.50 -1.29
C PHE A 52 1.39 -4.00 -0.22
N ILE A 53 0.15 -3.48 -0.23
CA ILE A 53 -0.91 -3.95 0.68
C ILE A 53 -1.20 -5.43 0.44
N LEU A 54 -1.39 -5.85 -0.81
CA LEU A 54 -1.67 -7.24 -1.15
C LEU A 54 -0.52 -8.17 -0.77
N THR A 55 0.73 -7.77 -1.01
CA THR A 55 1.90 -8.55 -0.58
C THR A 55 1.94 -8.69 0.94
N GLY A 56 1.69 -7.62 1.69
CA GLY A 56 1.62 -7.67 3.15
C GLY A 56 0.52 -8.62 3.63
N ILE A 57 -0.69 -8.52 3.08
CA ILE A 57 -1.82 -9.40 3.41
C ILE A 57 -1.48 -10.86 3.11
N LEU A 58 -0.93 -11.16 1.93
CA LEU A 58 -0.56 -12.53 1.55
C LEU A 58 0.45 -13.15 2.50
N VAL A 59 1.47 -12.38 2.93
CA VAL A 59 2.46 -12.85 3.88
C VAL A 59 1.86 -13.05 5.27
N LEU A 60 0.97 -12.15 5.72
CA LEU A 60 0.26 -12.33 7.00
C LEU A 60 -0.64 -13.56 6.97
N VAL A 61 -1.37 -13.81 5.88
CA VAL A 61 -2.17 -15.03 5.68
C VAL A 61 -1.28 -16.27 5.71
N TYR A 62 -0.12 -16.24 5.03
CA TYR A 62 0.84 -17.33 5.08
C TYR A 62 1.25 -17.66 6.51
N PHE A 63 1.56 -16.65 7.33
CA PHE A 63 1.91 -16.85 8.73
C PHE A 63 0.76 -17.41 9.56
N VAL A 64 -0.46 -16.91 9.39
CA VAL A 64 -1.65 -17.42 10.10
C VAL A 64 -1.88 -18.90 9.79
N VAL A 65 -1.78 -19.29 8.53
CA VAL A 65 -2.01 -20.68 8.09
C VAL A 65 -0.85 -21.59 8.48
N SER A 66 0.40 -21.12 8.38
CA SER A 66 1.58 -21.98 8.48
C SER A 66 2.14 -22.10 9.90
N LEU A 67 1.93 -21.11 10.77
CA LEU A 67 2.53 -21.07 12.11
C LEU A 67 1.56 -21.39 13.25
N GLY A 68 0.29 -21.69 12.95
CA GLY A 68 -0.70 -22.01 13.98
C GLY A 68 -0.86 -20.88 15.01
N ILE A 69 -0.91 -19.63 14.53
CA ILE A 69 -0.92 -18.43 15.36
C ILE A 69 -2.12 -18.46 16.35
N PRO A 70 -1.92 -18.13 17.65
CA PRO A 70 -3.00 -18.05 18.62
C PRO A 70 -4.19 -17.18 18.16
N PRO A 71 -5.45 -17.53 18.49
CA PRO A 71 -6.65 -16.83 17.99
C PRO A 71 -6.63 -15.31 18.22
N LEU A 72 -6.12 -14.87 19.37
CA LEU A 72 -6.00 -13.45 19.70
C LEU A 72 -5.11 -12.68 18.69
N LEU A 73 -4.00 -13.28 18.28
CA LEU A 73 -3.09 -12.68 17.29
C LEU A 73 -3.68 -12.73 15.88
N GLN A 74 -4.54 -13.71 15.57
CA GLN A 74 -5.29 -13.73 14.31
C GLN A 74 -6.28 -12.56 14.24
N VAL A 75 -6.99 -12.27 15.34
CA VAL A 75 -7.91 -11.11 15.44
C VAL A 75 -7.13 -9.80 15.30
N ALA A 76 -6.00 -9.65 15.98
CA ALA A 76 -5.13 -8.48 15.85
C ALA A 76 -4.60 -8.30 14.41
N THR A 77 -4.25 -9.40 13.75
CA THR A 77 -3.84 -9.39 12.33
C THR A 77 -4.98 -8.95 11.43
N GLY A 78 -6.19 -9.48 11.64
CA GLY A 78 -7.39 -9.08 10.91
C GLY A 78 -7.70 -7.59 11.08
N LEU A 79 -7.65 -7.06 12.31
CA LEU A 79 -7.83 -5.63 12.58
C LEU A 79 -6.77 -4.77 11.88
N THR A 80 -5.52 -5.23 11.84
CA THR A 80 -4.44 -4.54 11.14
C THR A 80 -4.70 -4.46 9.64
N VAL A 81 -5.15 -5.56 9.03
CA VAL A 81 -5.54 -5.59 7.60
C VAL A 81 -6.73 -4.68 7.34
N LEU A 82 -7.75 -4.68 8.21
CA LEU A 82 -8.88 -3.74 8.10
C LEU A 82 -8.43 -2.28 8.20
N GLY A 83 -7.40 -1.98 8.99
CA GLY A 83 -6.78 -0.66 9.08
C GLY A 83 -6.15 -0.17 7.78
N LEU A 84 -5.85 -1.06 6.81
CA LEU A 84 -5.35 -0.68 5.49
C LEU A 84 -6.46 -0.17 4.56
N LEU A 85 -7.74 -0.49 4.84
CA LEU A 85 -8.88 0.00 4.05
C LEU A 85 -8.99 1.53 4.07
N PRO A 86 -8.98 2.23 5.22
CA PRO A 86 -8.94 3.68 5.27
C PRO A 86 -7.83 4.30 4.43
N PHE A 87 -6.63 3.68 4.43
CA PHE A 87 -5.49 4.17 3.66
C PHE A 87 -5.71 4.02 2.15
N ALA A 88 -6.24 2.87 1.70
CA ALA A 88 -6.61 2.67 0.30
C ALA A 88 -7.70 3.64 -0.15
N LEU A 89 -8.73 3.85 0.67
CA LEU A 89 -9.80 4.82 0.41
C LEU A 89 -9.27 6.24 0.34
N PHE A 90 -8.39 6.65 1.26
CA PHE A 90 -7.77 7.96 1.25
C PHE A 90 -6.95 8.20 -0.02
N THR A 91 -6.18 7.20 -0.46
CA THR A 91 -5.42 7.27 -1.72
C THR A 91 -6.34 7.48 -2.93
N LEU A 92 -7.52 6.84 -2.92
CA LEU A 92 -8.54 7.01 -3.97
C LEU A 92 -9.20 8.39 -3.93
N VAL A 93 -9.43 8.95 -2.74
CA VAL A 93 -9.91 10.33 -2.57
C VAL A 93 -8.90 11.32 -3.15
N LEU A 94 -7.61 11.17 -2.83
CA LEU A 94 -6.55 12.02 -3.39
C LEU A 94 -6.53 12.01 -4.93
N TYR A 95 -6.72 10.83 -5.54
CA TYR A 95 -6.84 10.72 -6.99
C TYR A 95 -8.03 11.51 -7.54
N ARG A 96 -9.18 11.43 -6.87
CA ARG A 96 -10.39 12.17 -7.27
C ARG A 96 -10.22 13.68 -7.14
N GLU A 97 -9.64 14.15 -6.03
CA GLU A 97 -9.35 15.58 -5.84
C GLU A 97 -8.46 16.11 -6.95
N HIS A 98 -7.34 15.44 -7.22
CA HIS A 98 -6.44 15.87 -8.29
C HIS A 98 -7.06 15.79 -9.68
N LYS A 99 -7.96 14.83 -9.93
CA LYS A 99 -8.72 14.80 -11.18
C LYS A 99 -9.61 16.03 -11.32
N MET A 100 -10.23 16.51 -10.25
CA MET A 100 -11.08 17.71 -10.31
C MET A 100 -10.27 19.01 -10.45
N GLU A 101 -9.06 19.04 -9.92
CA GLU A 101 -8.16 20.20 -9.95
C GLU A 101 -7.52 20.46 -11.34
N PHE A 102 -7.38 19.43 -12.17
CA PHE A 102 -6.60 19.48 -13.42
C PHE A 102 -7.29 18.85 -14.65
N ALA A 103 -8.57 18.47 -14.54
CA ALA A 103 -9.41 18.09 -15.69
C ALA A 103 -10.19 19.29 -16.22
#